data_AF-A0A9R0S0E6-F1
#
_entry.id   AF-A0A9R0S0E6-F1
#
_cell.length_a   1.000
_cell.length_b   1.000
_cell.length_c   1.000
_cell.angle_alpha   90.00
_cell.angle_beta   90.00
_cell.angle_gamma   90.00
#
_symmetry.space_group_name_H-M   'P 1'
#
loop_
_entity.id
_entity.type
_entity.pdbx_description
1 polymer ?
#
loop_
_entity_poly.entity_id
_entity_poly.type
_entity_poly.pdbx_seq_one_letter_code
_entity_poly.pdbx_strand_id
1 'polypeptide(L)'
;MMQDVDIMWFRNPFERMSVAAHMVTSSDFYFGDPYSPVNAPNTGFLYVRSSARMVGVFEAWQAARLSFPGKHEQQVFNEIKFELVDKRGLRVQFLDTVHNAGFCNNTRDFNTLYTMHANCCVGLAAKLHDLGNLMKEWRAYMGMDDAQRQRGPVRWKVPGICIH
;
A
#
# COMPACT_ATOMS: atom_id res chain seq x y z
N MET A 1 0.85 -13.59 -3.80
CA MET A 1 0.51 -12.31 -3.16
C MET A 1 1.01 -12.35 -1.73
N MET A 2 1.58 -11.26 -1.23
CA MET A 2 1.97 -11.07 0.16
C MET A 2 1.27 -9.82 0.69
N GLN A 3 0.80 -9.88 1.94
CA GLN A 3 0.39 -8.70 2.66
C GLN A 3 0.89 -8.75 4.11
N ASP A 4 1.05 -7.57 4.71
CA ASP A 4 1.25 -7.46 6.16
C ASP A 4 -0.04 -7.82 6.92
N VAL A 5 0.14 -8.23 8.17
CA VAL A 5 -0.95 -8.70 9.04
C VAL A 5 -1.84 -7.57 9.55
N ASP A 6 -1.34 -6.33 9.50
CA ASP A 6 -1.97 -5.11 9.97
C ASP A 6 -2.51 -4.27 8.79
N ILE A 7 -2.88 -4.95 7.71
CA ILE A 7 -3.62 -4.39 6.58
C ILE A 7 -5.08 -4.85 6.61
N MET A 8 -6.00 -3.88 6.58
CA MET A 8 -7.43 -4.11 6.44
C MET A 8 -7.90 -3.90 5.00
N TRP A 9 -8.77 -4.78 4.51
CA TRP A 9 -9.41 -4.64 3.22
C TRP A 9 -10.85 -4.18 3.40
N PHE A 10 -11.23 -3.14 2.66
CA PHE A 10 -12.57 -2.58 2.63
C PHE A 10 -13.28 -2.89 1.32
N ARG A 11 -12.51 -3.05 0.24
CA ARG A 11 -12.96 -3.46 -1.09
C ARG A 11 -11.96 -4.45 -1.66
N ASN A 12 -12.27 -5.03 -2.81
CA ASN A 12 -11.38 -5.96 -3.49
C ASN A 12 -10.18 -5.21 -4.14
N PRO A 13 -8.95 -5.26 -3.61
CA PRO A 13 -7.82 -4.50 -4.14
C PRO A 13 -7.40 -4.96 -5.54
N PHE A 14 -7.79 -6.17 -5.97
CA PHE A 14 -7.50 -6.67 -7.32
C PHE A 14 -8.16 -5.83 -8.41
N GLU A 15 -9.27 -5.12 -8.12
CA GLU A 15 -9.94 -4.22 -9.07
C GLU A 15 -9.06 -3.03 -9.50
N ARG A 16 -8.06 -2.68 -8.69
CA ARG A 16 -7.12 -1.57 -8.97
C ARG A 16 -5.81 -2.07 -9.59
N MET A 17 -5.64 -3.37 -9.74
CA MET A 17 -4.43 -3.97 -10.29
C MET A 17 -4.50 -4.11 -11.80
N SER A 18 -3.41 -3.78 -12.47
CA SER A 18 -3.25 -3.97 -13.91
C SER A 18 -2.68 -5.35 -14.21
N VAL A 19 -3.34 -6.08 -15.10
CA VAL A 19 -2.86 -7.36 -15.64
C VAL A 19 -1.55 -7.24 -16.42
N ALA A 20 -1.21 -6.02 -16.87
CA ALA A 20 0.04 -5.73 -17.58
C ALA A 20 1.23 -5.52 -16.64
N ALA A 21 1.01 -5.37 -15.33
CA ALA A 21 2.10 -5.20 -14.37
C ALA A 21 2.79 -6.54 -14.07
N HIS A 22 4.11 -6.51 -13.94
CA HIS A 22 4.88 -7.65 -13.42
C HIS A 22 4.77 -7.72 -11.89
N MET A 23 4.69 -6.55 -11.25
CA MET A 23 4.60 -6.35 -9.80
C MET A 23 3.61 -5.21 -9.52
N VAL A 24 2.83 -5.34 -8.45
CA VAL A 24 1.96 -4.29 -7.93
C VAL A 24 2.25 -4.11 -6.45
N THR A 25 2.45 -2.87 -6.01
CA THR A 25 2.80 -2.53 -4.63
C THR A 25 1.97 -1.34 -4.16
N SER A 26 1.62 -1.29 -2.87
CA SER A 26 1.12 -0.03 -2.27
C SER A 26 2.24 1.02 -2.24
N SER A 27 1.89 2.26 -1.87
CA SER A 27 2.84 3.37 -1.83
C SER A 27 2.82 4.04 -0.46
N ASP A 28 3.97 4.42 0.08
CA ASP A 28 4.02 5.38 1.18
C ASP A 28 3.80 6.81 0.63
N PHE A 29 4.35 7.09 -0.56
CA PHE A 29 4.17 8.35 -1.28
C PHE A 29 3.87 8.10 -2.76
N TYR A 30 2.78 8.68 -3.25
CA TYR A 30 2.33 8.57 -4.63
C TYR A 30 2.37 9.94 -5.31
N PHE A 31 3.01 10.01 -6.48
CA PHE A 31 3.28 11.24 -7.23
C PHE A 31 2.58 11.28 -8.60
N GLY A 32 1.44 10.58 -8.73
CA GLY A 32 0.50 10.74 -9.84
C GLY A 32 0.53 9.63 -10.90
N ASP A 33 1.71 9.30 -11.45
CA ASP A 33 1.84 8.24 -12.47
C ASP A 33 2.04 6.87 -11.81
N PRO A 34 1.12 5.90 -12.00
CA PRO A 34 1.20 4.59 -11.35
C PRO A 34 2.35 3.70 -11.85
N TYR A 35 3.01 4.01 -12.96
CA TYR A 35 4.16 3.24 -13.45
C TYR A 35 5.49 3.95 -13.26
N SER A 36 5.47 5.17 -12.72
CA SER A 36 6.70 5.92 -12.50
C SER A 36 7.45 5.40 -11.27
N PRO A 37 8.74 5.02 -11.41
CA PRO A 37 9.54 4.58 -10.28
C PRO A 37 9.81 5.71 -9.25
N VAL A 38 9.42 6.96 -9.49
CA VAL A 38 9.55 8.04 -8.50
C VAL A 38 8.68 7.82 -7.26
N ASN A 39 7.57 7.07 -7.38
CA ASN A 39 6.71 6.71 -6.24
C ASN A 39 7.48 5.94 -5.18
N ALA A 40 7.26 6.25 -3.90
CA ALA A 40 7.87 5.52 -2.80
C ALA A 40 7.02 4.27 -2.48
N PRO A 41 7.51 3.05 -2.74
CA PRO A 41 6.75 1.84 -2.52
C PRO A 41 6.57 1.56 -1.03
N ASN A 42 5.41 1.01 -0.68
CA ASN A 42 5.15 0.29 0.54
C ASN A 42 5.00 -1.19 0.18
N THR A 43 5.88 -2.06 0.70
CA THR A 43 5.84 -3.50 0.36
C THR A 43 4.91 -4.29 1.28
N GLY A 44 4.20 -3.62 2.18
CA GLY A 44 3.19 -4.25 3.03
C GLY A 44 2.03 -4.80 2.21
N PHE A 45 1.76 -4.27 1.02
CA PHE A 45 0.91 -4.93 0.03
C PHE A 45 1.71 -5.21 -1.23
N LEU A 46 1.90 -6.49 -1.58
CA LEU A 46 2.70 -6.89 -2.73
C LEU A 46 2.04 -8.01 -3.53
N TYR A 47 1.73 -7.74 -4.79
CA TYR A 47 1.33 -8.74 -5.77
C TYR A 47 2.41 -8.88 -6.85
N VAL A 48 2.77 -10.12 -7.18
CA VAL A 48 3.73 -10.40 -8.24
C VAL A 48 3.19 -11.49 -9.15
N ARG A 49 3.29 -11.25 -10.45
CA ARG A 49 3.00 -12.26 -11.47
C ARG A 49 4.20 -13.19 -11.61
N SER A 50 4.01 -14.46 -11.28
CA SER A 50 5.06 -15.48 -11.43
C SER A 50 5.53 -15.58 -12.89
N SER A 51 6.84 -15.42 -13.09
CA SER A 51 7.50 -15.52 -14.39
C SER A 51 9.00 -15.64 -14.20
N ALA A 52 9.71 -16.20 -15.20
CA ALA A 52 11.18 -16.26 -15.18
C ALA A 52 11.83 -14.88 -15.02
N ARG A 53 11.20 -13.83 -15.57
CA ARG A 53 11.63 -12.44 -15.37
C ARG A 53 11.59 -12.04 -13.90
N MET A 54 10.49 -12.34 -13.21
CA MET A 54 10.36 -11.97 -11.81
C MET A 54 11.28 -12.76 -10.88
N VAL A 55 11.67 -13.99 -11.23
CA VAL A 55 12.72 -14.73 -10.52
C VAL A 55 14.02 -13.91 -10.53
N GLY A 56 14.50 -13.49 -11.70
CA GLY A 56 15.71 -12.68 -11.81
C GLY A 56 15.61 -11.30 -11.14
N VAL A 57 14.42 -10.70 -11.10
CA VAL A 57 14.18 -9.46 -10.34
C VAL A 57 14.32 -9.69 -8.83
N PHE A 58 13.75 -10.78 -8.30
CA PHE A 58 13.89 -11.11 -6.88
C PHE A 58 15.31 -11.50 -6.49
N GLU A 59 16.03 -12.22 -7.35
CA GLU A 59 17.46 -12.51 -7.14
C GLU A 59 18.28 -11.22 -7.08
N ALA A 60 18.06 -10.29 -8.01
CA ALA A 60 18.72 -8.98 -8.00
C ALA A 60 18.36 -8.16 -6.75
N TRP A 61 17.10 -8.16 -6.34
CA TRP A 61 16.64 -7.46 -5.14
C TRP A 61 17.26 -8.06 -3.86
N GLN A 62 17.27 -9.38 -3.73
CA GLN A 62 17.92 -10.07 -2.61
C GLN A 62 19.42 -9.79 -2.57
N ALA A 63 20.11 -9.87 -3.72
CA ALA A 63 21.56 -9.63 -3.80
C ALA A 63 21.92 -8.18 -3.44
N ALA A 64 21.08 -7.21 -3.81
CA ALA A 64 21.29 -5.79 -3.51
C ALA A 64 21.38 -5.50 -2.00
N ARG A 65 20.79 -6.34 -1.14
CA ARG A 65 20.87 -6.18 0.33
C ARG A 65 22.30 -6.04 0.84
N LEU A 66 23.27 -6.70 0.19
CA LEU A 66 24.68 -6.63 0.56
C LEU A 66 25.27 -5.22 0.37
N SER A 67 24.72 -4.43 -0.56
CA SER A 67 25.13 -3.05 -0.82
C SER A 67 24.46 -2.03 0.10
N PHE A 68 23.47 -2.44 0.89
CA PHE A 68 22.65 -1.54 1.72
C PHE A 68 22.51 -2.07 3.16
N PRO A 69 23.61 -2.16 3.93
CA PRO A 69 23.57 -2.66 5.30
C PRO A 69 22.66 -1.78 6.17
N GLY A 70 21.83 -2.40 7.00
CA GLY A 70 20.89 -1.72 7.90
C GLY A 70 19.56 -1.29 7.27
N LYS A 71 19.40 -1.42 5.94
CA LYS A 71 18.11 -1.19 5.27
C LYS A 71 17.26 -2.46 5.22
N HIS A 72 15.96 -2.32 5.42
CA HIS A 72 15.00 -3.42 5.24
C HIS A 72 14.56 -3.57 3.77
N GLU A 73 13.85 -4.66 3.44
CA GLU A 73 13.55 -5.04 2.04
C GLU A 73 12.90 -3.92 1.21
N GLN A 74 11.87 -3.24 1.75
CA GLN A 74 11.23 -2.09 1.09
C GLN A 74 12.20 -0.95 0.80
N GLN A 75 13.07 -0.62 1.75
CA GLN A 75 14.08 0.42 1.57
C GLN A 75 15.08 0.01 0.49
N VAL A 76 15.55 -1.24 0.50
CA VAL A 76 16.44 -1.77 -0.54
C VAL A 76 15.76 -1.71 -1.92
N PHE A 77 14.48 -2.11 -2.02
CA PHE A 77 13.72 -1.99 -3.27
C PHE A 77 13.66 -0.54 -3.74
N ASN A 78 13.41 0.39 -2.82
CA ASN A 78 13.34 1.80 -3.13
C ASN A 78 14.66 2.36 -3.70
N GLU A 79 15.82 1.84 -3.28
CA GLU A 79 17.12 2.24 -3.83
C GLU A 79 17.34 1.73 -5.26
N ILE A 80 16.88 0.51 -5.58
CA ILE A 80 17.22 -0.16 -6.84
C ILE A 80 16.08 -0.19 -7.88
N LYS A 81 14.87 0.25 -7.53
CA LYS A 81 13.69 0.15 -8.41
C LYS A 81 13.89 0.78 -9.79
N PHE A 82 14.64 1.88 -9.88
CA PHE A 82 14.97 2.52 -11.15
C PHE A 82 15.82 1.59 -12.02
N GLU A 83 16.86 0.99 -11.44
CA GLU A 83 17.69 0.00 -12.15
C GLU A 83 16.88 -1.23 -12.57
N LEU A 84 15.97 -1.72 -11.72
CA LEU A 84 15.12 -2.85 -12.07
C LEU A 84 14.17 -2.52 -13.23
N VAL A 85 13.61 -1.31 -13.24
CA VAL A 85 12.75 -0.84 -14.35
C VAL A 85 13.59 -0.72 -15.63
N ASP A 86 14.70 -0.01 -15.58
CA ASP A 86 15.49 0.35 -16.77
C ASP A 86 16.27 -0.85 -17.35
N LYS A 87 16.95 -1.64 -16.50
CA LYS A 87 17.84 -2.72 -16.95
C LYS A 87 17.18 -4.09 -16.99
N ARG A 88 16.16 -4.34 -16.16
CA ARG A 88 15.48 -5.64 -16.07
C ARG A 88 14.08 -5.62 -16.69
N GLY A 89 13.62 -4.46 -17.18
CA GLY A 89 12.29 -4.30 -17.75
C GLY A 89 11.20 -4.63 -16.75
N LEU A 90 11.44 -4.35 -15.45
CA LEU A 90 10.40 -4.48 -14.43
C LEU A 90 9.31 -3.46 -14.73
N ARG A 91 8.06 -3.91 -14.72
CA ARG A 91 6.89 -3.04 -14.83
C ARG A 91 6.16 -3.13 -13.50
N VAL A 92 6.47 -2.19 -12.62
CA VAL A 92 5.83 -2.07 -11.32
C VAL A 92 4.67 -1.11 -11.41
N GLN A 93 3.51 -1.50 -10.89
CA GLN A 93 2.40 -0.58 -10.65
C GLN A 93 2.41 -0.18 -9.17
N PHE A 94 2.45 1.12 -8.92
CA PHE A 94 2.29 1.72 -7.62
C PHE A 94 0.81 2.06 -7.41
N LEU A 95 0.24 1.56 -6.32
CA LEU A 95 -1.14 1.86 -5.96
C LEU A 95 -1.21 3.23 -5.27
N ASP A 96 -2.17 4.04 -5.73
CA ASP A 96 -2.41 5.39 -5.22
C ASP A 96 -2.86 5.36 -3.75
N THR A 97 -2.27 6.23 -2.94
CA THR A 97 -2.57 6.35 -1.51
C THR A 97 -3.98 6.86 -1.23
N VAL A 98 -4.65 7.49 -2.21
CA VAL A 98 -6.08 7.86 -2.15
C VAL A 98 -7.01 6.65 -2.06
N HIS A 99 -6.52 5.48 -2.49
CA HIS A 99 -7.28 4.23 -2.48
C HIS A 99 -6.63 3.17 -1.58
N ASN A 100 -5.31 3.13 -1.49
CA ASN A 100 -4.56 2.16 -0.70
C ASN A 100 -3.73 2.92 0.32
N ALA A 101 -4.39 3.30 1.41
CA ALA A 101 -3.87 4.24 2.36
C ALA A 101 -3.09 3.53 3.47
N GLY A 102 -2.31 4.32 4.16
CA GLY A 102 -1.73 4.02 5.45
C GLY A 102 -2.07 5.10 6.47
N PHE A 103 -1.83 4.87 7.76
CA PHE A 103 -2.16 5.84 8.81
C PHE A 103 -1.41 7.18 8.68
N CYS A 104 -0.22 7.18 8.07
CA CYS A 104 0.51 8.41 7.75
C CYS A 104 0.13 9.04 6.40
N ASN A 105 -0.88 8.52 5.68
CA ASN A 105 -1.42 9.17 4.49
C ASN A 105 -2.60 10.10 4.82
N ASN A 106 -2.82 11.09 3.96
CA ASN A 106 -3.90 12.08 4.13
C ASN A 106 -5.27 11.61 3.65
N THR A 107 -5.37 10.43 3.06
CA THR A 107 -6.62 9.85 2.59
C THR A 107 -7.54 9.61 3.77
N ARG A 108 -8.80 10.03 3.66
CA ARG A 108 -9.80 9.85 4.73
C ARG A 108 -11.17 9.41 4.23
N ASP A 109 -11.35 9.14 2.94
CA ASP A 109 -12.68 8.88 2.37
C ASP A 109 -12.98 7.38 2.24
N PHE A 110 -13.97 6.90 2.99
CA PHE A 110 -14.44 5.52 2.88
C PHE A 110 -15.10 5.21 1.53
N ASN A 111 -15.52 6.20 0.74
CA ASN A 111 -16.07 5.96 -0.59
C ASN A 111 -15.01 5.42 -1.57
N THR A 112 -13.74 5.77 -1.36
CA THR A 112 -12.65 5.45 -2.29
C THR A 112 -11.67 4.42 -1.75
N LEU A 113 -11.72 4.11 -0.45
CA LEU A 113 -10.73 3.28 0.23
C LEU A 113 -10.84 1.78 -0.13
N TYR A 114 -9.75 1.19 -0.59
CA TYR A 114 -9.61 -0.24 -0.83
C TYR A 114 -8.90 -0.93 0.32
N THR A 115 -7.77 -0.39 0.77
CA THR A 115 -6.97 -0.94 1.85
C THR A 115 -6.50 0.14 2.81
N MET A 116 -6.30 -0.24 4.08
CA MET A 116 -5.60 0.56 5.08
C MET A 116 -4.48 -0.26 5.71
N HIS A 117 -3.26 0.27 5.69
CA HIS A 117 -2.11 -0.27 6.41
C HIS A 117 -1.89 0.53 7.72
N ALA A 118 -1.74 -0.14 8.86
CA ALA A 118 -1.24 0.50 10.09
C ALA A 118 0.27 0.81 10.05
N ASN A 119 0.77 1.31 8.91
CA ASN A 119 2.12 1.82 8.77
C ASN A 119 2.29 3.11 9.61
N CYS A 120 3.54 3.51 9.82
CA CYS A 120 3.89 4.67 10.66
C CYS A 120 3.32 4.58 12.11
N CYS A 121 2.94 3.39 12.56
CA CYS A 121 2.47 3.13 13.91
C CYS A 121 3.37 2.13 14.61
N VAL A 122 3.85 2.49 15.81
CA VAL A 122 4.74 1.64 16.60
C VAL A 122 3.98 1.00 17.75
N GLY A 123 4.16 -0.31 17.92
CA GLY A 123 3.59 -1.08 19.02
C GLY A 123 2.25 -1.75 18.68
N LEU A 124 2.13 -3.02 19.10
CA LEU A 124 0.95 -3.84 18.81
C LEU A 124 -0.33 -3.25 19.40
N ALA A 125 -0.29 -2.74 20.62
CA ALA A 125 -1.46 -2.17 21.29
C ALA A 125 -2.03 -0.95 20.54
N ALA A 126 -1.16 -0.07 20.04
CA ALA A 126 -1.55 1.09 19.25
C ALA A 126 -2.20 0.67 17.91
N LYS A 127 -1.57 -0.27 17.21
CA LYS A 127 -2.11 -0.83 15.96
C LYS A 127 -3.50 -1.45 16.18
N LEU A 128 -3.66 -2.30 17.20
CA LEU A 128 -4.94 -2.96 17.51
C LEU A 128 -6.03 -1.95 17.87
N HIS A 129 -5.69 -0.91 18.64
CA HIS A 129 -6.63 0.13 19.01
C HIS A 129 -7.18 0.88 17.78
N ASP A 130 -6.29 1.38 16.93
CA ASP A 130 -6.68 2.22 15.80
C ASP A 130 -7.32 1.43 14.66
N LEU A 131 -6.81 0.23 14.35
CA LEU A 131 -7.48 -0.68 13.41
C LEU A 131 -8.86 -1.10 13.93
N GLY A 132 -9.00 -1.32 15.24
CA GLY A 132 -10.28 -1.63 15.88
C GLY A 132 -11.29 -0.49 15.75
N ASN A 133 -10.86 0.77 15.92
CA ASN A 133 -11.71 1.94 15.73
C ASN A 133 -12.09 2.12 14.26
N LEU A 134 -11.13 2.00 13.34
CA LEU A 134 -11.39 2.08 11.91
C LEU A 134 -12.40 1.01 11.46
N MET A 135 -12.31 -0.21 11.99
CA MET A 135 -13.29 -1.28 11.73
C MET A 135 -14.70 -0.91 12.19
N LYS A 136 -14.85 -0.29 13.38
CA LYS A 136 -16.16 0.15 13.88
C LYS A 136 -16.76 1.22 12.97
N GLU A 137 -15.94 2.17 12.53
CA GLU A 137 -16.39 3.25 11.63
C GLU A 137 -16.73 2.73 10.24
N TRP A 138 -15.96 1.77 9.72
CA TRP A 138 -16.30 1.09 8.47
C TRP A 138 -17.65 0.38 8.55
N ARG A 139 -17.95 -0.30 9.67
CA ARG A 139 -19.28 -0.91 9.88
C ARG A 139 -20.40 0.12 9.88
N ALA A 140 -20.18 1.29 10.48
CA ALA A 140 -21.14 2.39 10.43
C ALA A 140 -21.34 2.92 9.00
N TYR A 141 -20.25 3.09 8.24
CA TYR A 141 -20.30 3.44 6.81
C TYR A 141 -21.09 2.40 5.98
N MET A 142 -20.88 1.10 6.25
CA MET A 142 -21.61 0.02 5.58
C MET A 142 -23.11 0.00 5.90
N GLY A 143 -23.52 0.60 7.01
CA GLY A 143 -24.93 0.80 7.37
C GLY A 143 -25.60 2.04 6.78
N MET A 144 -24.84 2.95 6.14
CA MET A 144 -25.40 4.13 5.48
C MET A 144 -26.16 3.76 4.20
N ASP A 145 -27.19 4.54 3.88
CA ASP A 145 -27.87 4.44 2.58
C ASP A 145 -27.01 5.06 1.45
N ASP A 146 -27.35 4.75 0.20
CA ASP A 146 -26.58 5.23 -0.95
C ASP A 146 -26.67 6.75 -1.11
N ALA A 147 -27.80 7.37 -0.74
CA ALA A 147 -27.96 8.82 -0.80
C ALA A 147 -27.02 9.52 0.20
N GLN A 148 -26.78 8.94 1.37
CA GLN A 148 -25.82 9.42 2.37
C GLN A 148 -24.39 9.30 1.86
N ARG A 149 -24.02 8.18 1.23
CA ARG A 149 -22.67 7.97 0.67
C ARG A 149 -22.37 8.89 -0.51
N GLN A 150 -23.39 9.22 -1.31
CA GLN A 150 -23.25 10.08 -2.49
C GLN A 150 -23.21 11.59 -2.18
N ARG A 151 -23.53 12.02 -0.96
CA ARG A 151 -23.50 13.44 -0.55
C ARG A 151 -22.09 14.04 -0.50
N GLY A 152 -21.05 13.21 -0.54
CA GLY A 152 -19.66 13.64 -0.53
C GLY A 152 -18.76 12.64 0.18
N PRO A 153 -17.49 12.99 0.42
CA PRO A 153 -16.54 12.12 1.09
C PRO A 153 -17.02 11.70 2.49
N VAL A 154 -17.07 10.39 2.76
CA VAL A 154 -17.41 9.88 4.09
C VAL A 154 -16.12 9.69 4.87
N ARG A 155 -15.82 10.67 5.74
CA ARG A 155 -14.55 10.70 6.44
C ARG A 155 -14.55 9.85 7.71
N TRP A 156 -13.56 8.96 7.85
CA TRP A 156 -13.28 8.37 9.16
C TRP A 156 -12.62 9.39 10.07
N LYS A 157 -12.85 9.22 11.38
CA LYS A 157 -12.44 10.18 12.39
C LYS A 157 -10.96 10.02 12.71
N VAL A 158 -10.38 11.16 13.07
CA VAL A 158 -9.06 11.28 13.69
C VAL A 158 -9.24 11.96 15.06
N PRO A 159 -8.29 11.82 16.00
CA PRO A 159 -7.07 11.02 15.93
C PRO A 159 -7.21 9.62 16.56
N GLY A 160 -6.44 8.68 16.03
CA GLY A 160 -6.05 7.47 16.73
C GLY A 160 -4.70 7.66 17.43
N ILE A 161 -4.27 6.70 18.24
CA ILE A 161 -3.01 6.78 19.02
C ILE A 161 -1.76 6.43 18.20
N CYS A 162 -1.92 5.97 16.96
CA CYS A 162 -0.84 5.73 16.00
C CYS A 162 -0.29 7.02 15.36
N ILE A 163 -1.09 8.10 15.35
CA ILE A 163 -0.69 9.35 14.71
C ILE A 163 0.12 10.16 15.72
N HIS A 164 1.42 10.34 15.46
CA HIS A 164 2.33 11.20 16.22
C HIS A 164 2.83 12.32 15.31
#